data_AF-A0A5P8W5L5-F1
#
_entry.id   AF-A0A5P8W5L5-F1
#
_cell.length_a   1.000
_cell.length_b   1.000
_cell.length_c   1.000
_cell.angle_alpha   90.00
_cell.angle_beta   90.00
_cell.angle_gamma   90.00
#
_symmetry.space_group_name_H-M   'P 1'
#
loop_
_entity.id
_entity.type
_entity.pdbx_description
1 polymer ?
#
loop_
_entity_poly.entity_id
_entity_poly.type
_entity_poly.pdbx_seq_one_letter_code
_entity_poly.pdbx_strand_id
1 'polypeptide(L)'
;MDFIDAVKDVAQHIERLKDSVQTEQAAKTAFVLPLIQALGYKIFDTTEVCPEYIAATPGLKGEKVDYAILINGVPSILIECKFHKNDLAHPKNSSQLFKYFSATQARFAVLTNGIHYWFYTDTEKTHIMDEKPFFEFNILDLNESSINELKKFSREVFNPDEMASCARQLLYKKEINRLISEQFTNPSPDFVKLFAGQVYKGHMVAAVVEKFTEIFKGCLKDYINERINDKIRSAMDIDISDTTKTDVPDPLNTEVIHTIVTTADEIESFYIIKSILRDVIELPRIQYKDTKNYFGVNIDGKAGKTICRLWLNSEKKYIGFLDINNKEVKTPINSLDEIYKFAKILKDRAIFLAKNKIEAEVTEQ
;
A
#
# COMPACT_ATOMS: atom_id res chain seq x y z
N MET A 1 5.14 7.69 24.17
CA MET A 1 5.40 7.02 22.88
C MET A 1 4.16 7.26 22.03
N ASP A 2 4.32 7.65 20.76
CA ASP A 2 3.16 7.80 19.88
C ASP A 2 2.50 6.43 19.65
N PHE A 3 1.17 6.40 19.52
CA PHE A 3 0.40 5.16 19.29
C PHE A 3 0.84 4.46 18.00
N ILE A 4 1.13 5.25 16.96
CA ILE A 4 1.61 4.75 15.67
C ILE A 4 2.94 3.99 15.86
N ASP A 5 3.87 4.58 16.62
CA ASP A 5 5.17 3.96 16.89
C ASP A 5 5.02 2.67 17.70
N ALA A 6 4.14 2.67 18.72
CA ALA A 6 3.87 1.45 19.50
C ALA A 6 3.33 0.30 18.65
N VAL A 7 2.40 0.58 17.72
CA VAL A 7 1.88 -0.45 16.80
C VAL A 7 2.95 -0.93 15.81
N LYS A 8 3.79 -0.01 15.29
CA LYS A 8 4.92 -0.37 14.41
C LYS A 8 5.94 -1.26 15.13
N ASP A 9 6.21 -1.00 16.40
CA ASP A 9 7.10 -1.83 17.20
C ASP A 9 6.55 -3.24 17.42
N VAL A 10 5.24 -3.37 17.64
CA VAL A 10 4.57 -4.67 17.69
C VAL A 10 4.72 -5.41 16.35
N ALA A 11 4.51 -4.74 15.22
CA ALA A 11 4.70 -5.34 13.90
C ALA A 11 6.14 -5.84 13.69
N GLN A 12 7.15 -5.03 14.04
CA GLN A 12 8.55 -5.44 13.96
C GLN A 12 8.89 -6.61 14.90
N HIS A 13 8.30 -6.64 16.09
CA HIS A 13 8.46 -7.73 17.04
C HIS A 13 7.92 -9.05 16.49
N ILE A 14 6.71 -9.02 15.94
CA ILE A 14 6.06 -10.18 15.32
C ILE A 14 6.90 -10.68 14.13
N GLU A 15 7.36 -9.78 13.26
CA GLU A 15 8.17 -10.13 12.09
C GLU A 15 9.46 -10.90 12.47
N ARG A 16 10.09 -10.52 13.59
CA ARG A 16 11.29 -11.20 14.11
C ARG A 16 11.00 -12.57 14.71
N LEU A 17 9.82 -12.76 15.31
CA LEU A 17 9.51 -13.94 16.12
C LEU A 17 8.62 -14.97 15.41
N LYS A 18 7.93 -14.63 14.32
CA LYS A 18 6.97 -15.49 13.62
C LYS A 18 7.49 -16.89 13.32
N ASP A 19 8.76 -17.02 12.93
CA ASP A 19 9.37 -18.31 12.61
C ASP A 19 9.71 -19.15 13.84
N SER A 20 9.80 -18.56 15.03
CA SER A 20 10.10 -19.26 16.30
C SER A 20 8.85 -19.65 17.09
N VAL A 21 7.75 -18.91 16.91
CA VAL A 21 6.49 -19.16 17.61
C VAL A 21 5.78 -20.35 16.96
N GLN A 22 5.74 -21.51 17.61
CA GLN A 22 5.17 -22.73 17.01
C GLN A 22 3.84 -23.21 17.62
N THR A 23 3.25 -22.44 18.55
CA THR A 23 1.98 -22.82 19.20
C THR A 23 1.02 -21.64 19.30
N GLU A 24 -0.27 -21.95 19.45
CA GLU A 24 -1.32 -20.94 19.69
C GLU A 24 -1.07 -20.19 21.01
N GLN A 25 -0.66 -20.89 22.07
CA GLN A 25 -0.34 -20.28 23.36
C GLN A 25 0.82 -19.29 23.28
N ALA A 26 1.85 -19.64 22.48
CA ALA A 26 2.96 -18.73 22.24
C ALA A 26 2.51 -17.50 21.41
N ALA A 27 1.63 -17.67 20.43
CA ALA A 27 1.08 -16.54 19.65
C ALA A 27 0.23 -15.58 20.51
N LYS A 28 -0.59 -16.11 21.43
CA LYS A 28 -1.34 -15.30 22.41
C LYS A 28 -0.43 -14.36 23.20
N THR A 29 0.69 -14.91 23.68
CA THR A 29 1.61 -14.17 24.55
C THR A 29 2.56 -13.27 23.76
N ALA A 30 3.12 -13.76 22.67
CA ALA A 30 4.17 -13.05 21.91
C ALA A 30 3.62 -12.06 20.89
N PHE A 31 2.38 -12.23 20.40
CA PHE A 31 1.80 -11.38 19.35
C PHE A 31 0.59 -10.59 19.85
N VAL A 32 -0.38 -11.26 20.50
CA VAL A 32 -1.64 -10.61 20.90
C VAL A 32 -1.47 -9.69 22.11
N LEU A 33 -0.80 -10.14 23.18
CA LEU A 33 -0.58 -9.31 24.38
C LEU A 33 0.19 -8.00 24.08
N PRO A 34 1.27 -7.99 23.27
CA PRO A 34 1.93 -6.75 22.90
C PRO A 34 1.00 -5.76 22.19
N LEU A 35 0.08 -6.23 21.34
CA LEU A 35 -0.91 -5.35 20.73
C LEU A 35 -1.89 -4.79 21.76
N ILE A 36 -2.39 -5.62 22.68
CA ILE A 36 -3.28 -5.17 23.77
C ILE A 36 -2.59 -4.10 24.62
N GLN A 37 -1.29 -4.29 24.90
CA GLN A 37 -0.47 -3.30 25.61
C GLN A 37 -0.29 -2.02 24.80
N ALA A 38 -0.05 -2.11 23.49
CA ALA A 38 0.07 -0.96 22.60
C ALA A 38 -1.25 -0.16 22.48
N LEU A 39 -2.40 -0.82 22.62
CA LEU A 39 -3.72 -0.18 22.76
C LEU A 39 -3.90 0.54 24.11
N GLY A 40 -2.93 0.43 25.02
CA GLY A 40 -2.90 1.14 26.30
C GLY A 40 -3.59 0.42 27.46
N TYR A 41 -4.05 -0.82 27.26
CA TYR A 41 -4.64 -1.63 28.33
C TYR A 41 -3.56 -2.26 29.21
N LYS A 42 -3.83 -2.38 30.51
CA LYS A 42 -2.87 -2.94 31.46
C LYS A 42 -2.92 -4.47 31.46
N ILE A 43 -2.04 -5.09 30.68
CA ILE A 43 -1.96 -6.55 30.53
C ILE A 43 -1.64 -7.33 31.83
N PHE A 44 -1.15 -6.67 32.87
CA PHE A 44 -0.88 -7.28 34.19
C PHE A 44 -2.01 -7.03 35.21
N ASP A 45 -3.04 -6.28 34.83
CA ASP A 45 -4.22 -6.03 35.64
C ASP A 45 -5.36 -6.91 35.14
N THR A 46 -5.64 -8.01 35.86
CA THR A 46 -6.69 -8.96 35.48
C THR A 46 -8.10 -8.40 35.60
N THR A 47 -8.26 -7.22 36.23
CA THR A 47 -9.53 -6.49 36.28
C THR A 47 -9.78 -5.64 35.03
N GLU A 48 -8.76 -5.48 34.17
CA GLU A 48 -8.82 -4.76 32.90
C GLU A 48 -8.57 -5.70 31.70
N VAL A 49 -7.55 -6.56 31.76
CA VAL A 49 -7.27 -7.58 30.74
C VAL A 49 -7.35 -8.96 31.41
N CYS A 50 -8.50 -9.62 31.26
CA CYS A 50 -8.76 -10.91 31.86
C CYS A 50 -8.40 -12.05 30.88
N PRO A 51 -7.34 -12.84 31.14
CA PRO A 51 -7.05 -14.03 30.35
C PRO A 51 -8.05 -15.15 30.67
N GLU A 52 -8.29 -16.04 29.70
CA GLU A 52 -9.15 -17.21 29.87
C GLU A 52 -10.53 -16.86 30.48
N TYR A 53 -11.17 -15.81 29.96
CA TYR A 53 -12.42 -15.30 30.49
C TYR A 53 -13.57 -16.29 30.25
N ILE A 54 -14.37 -16.51 31.29
CA ILE A 54 -15.50 -17.46 31.27
C ILE A 54 -16.81 -16.68 31.07
N ALA A 55 -17.53 -16.98 29.99
CA ALA A 55 -18.88 -16.45 29.80
C ALA A 55 -19.85 -17.12 30.79
N ALA A 56 -20.42 -16.35 31.72
CA ALA A 56 -21.28 -16.84 32.79
C ALA A 56 -22.72 -17.16 32.31
N THR A 57 -22.87 -18.11 31.38
CA THR A 57 -24.19 -18.51 30.85
C THR A 57 -24.47 -20.01 31.08
N PRO A 58 -25.70 -20.38 31.51
CA PRO A 58 -26.11 -21.79 31.60
C PRO A 58 -25.99 -22.49 30.24
N GLY A 59 -25.09 -23.47 30.13
CA GLY A 59 -24.86 -24.25 28.89
C GLY A 59 -23.43 -24.19 28.35
N LEU A 60 -22.66 -23.16 28.69
CA LEU A 60 -21.22 -23.04 28.38
C LEU A 60 -20.39 -23.55 29.56
N LYS A 61 -20.44 -24.86 29.85
CA LYS A 61 -19.66 -25.43 30.96
C LYS A 61 -18.19 -25.61 30.57
N GLY A 62 -17.39 -24.59 30.90
CA GLY A 62 -15.92 -24.67 30.92
C GLY A 62 -15.20 -24.12 29.68
N GLU A 63 -15.94 -23.63 28.68
CA GLU A 63 -15.35 -22.94 27.54
C GLU A 63 -14.91 -21.51 27.94
N LYS A 64 -13.72 -21.10 27.47
CA LYS A 64 -13.09 -19.83 27.83
C LYS A 64 -12.64 -19.12 26.57
N VAL A 65 -12.80 -17.80 26.55
CA VAL A 65 -12.19 -16.94 25.51
C VAL A 65 -10.81 -16.51 25.97
N ASP A 66 -9.87 -16.37 25.04
CA ASP A 66 -8.45 -16.18 25.36
C ASP A 66 -8.17 -14.92 26.18
N TYR A 67 -8.76 -13.80 25.76
CA TYR A 67 -8.71 -12.55 26.52
C TYR A 67 -10.05 -11.83 26.47
N ALA A 68 -10.41 -11.17 27.57
CA ALA A 68 -11.47 -10.18 27.63
C ALA A 68 -10.91 -8.86 28.14
N ILE A 69 -11.16 -7.78 27.41
CA ILE A 69 -10.94 -6.42 27.90
C ILE A 69 -12.19 -5.99 28.67
N LEU A 70 -12.00 -5.70 29.95
CA LEU A 70 -13.03 -5.31 30.90
C LEU A 70 -13.00 -3.79 31.08
N ILE A 71 -14.17 -3.17 31.01
CA ILE A 71 -14.35 -1.75 31.33
C ILE A 71 -15.33 -1.69 32.48
N ASN A 72 -14.88 -1.12 33.61
CA ASN A 72 -15.65 -1.11 34.86
C ASN A 72 -16.13 -2.51 35.29
N GLY A 73 -15.31 -3.53 35.05
CA GLY A 73 -15.62 -4.94 35.36
C GLY A 73 -16.56 -5.64 34.38
N VAL A 74 -17.02 -4.96 33.33
CA VAL A 74 -17.91 -5.52 32.30
C VAL A 74 -17.09 -5.85 31.04
N PRO A 75 -17.18 -7.09 30.50
CA PRO A 75 -16.49 -7.43 29.25
C PRO A 75 -16.99 -6.53 28.12
N SER A 76 -16.06 -5.84 27.46
CA SER A 76 -16.36 -4.92 26.36
C SER A 76 -15.83 -5.41 25.02
N ILE A 77 -14.64 -6.01 25.03
CA ILE A 77 -14.00 -6.61 23.85
C ILE A 77 -13.57 -8.04 24.20
N LEU A 78 -14.03 -9.02 23.43
CA LEU A 78 -13.55 -10.39 23.49
C LEU A 78 -12.48 -10.62 22.43
N ILE A 79 -11.43 -11.38 22.75
CA ILE A 79 -10.34 -11.66 21.82
C ILE A 79 -10.09 -13.18 21.82
N GLU A 80 -10.24 -13.80 20.66
CA GLU A 80 -9.98 -15.21 20.40
C GLU A 80 -8.78 -15.33 19.44
N CYS A 81 -7.76 -16.07 19.86
CA CYS A 81 -6.52 -16.23 19.12
C CYS A 81 -6.38 -17.65 18.57
N LYS A 82 -6.02 -17.75 17.30
CA LYS A 82 -5.62 -18.99 16.63
C LYS A 82 -4.11 -19.03 16.39
N PHE A 83 -3.59 -20.19 16.02
CA PHE A 83 -2.19 -20.31 15.67
C PHE A 83 -1.86 -19.47 14.42
N HIS A 84 -0.76 -18.72 14.43
CA HIS A 84 -0.42 -17.75 13.38
C HIS A 84 -0.29 -18.33 11.96
N LYS A 85 -0.05 -19.64 11.82
CA LYS A 85 -0.04 -20.33 10.51
C LYS A 85 -1.42 -20.81 10.04
N ASN A 86 -2.44 -20.73 10.90
CA ASN A 86 -3.80 -21.09 10.54
C ASN A 86 -4.47 -19.96 9.78
N ASP A 87 -5.27 -20.34 8.78
CA ASP A 87 -6.20 -19.44 8.13
C ASP A 87 -7.39 -19.13 9.06
N LEU A 88 -7.64 -17.85 9.28
CA LEU A 88 -8.76 -17.38 10.09
C LEU A 88 -10.11 -17.67 9.43
N ALA A 89 -10.17 -17.75 8.10
CA ALA A 89 -11.40 -17.94 7.33
C ALA A 89 -12.12 -19.27 7.59
N HIS A 90 -11.44 -20.21 8.27
CA HIS A 90 -12.05 -21.49 8.61
C HIS A 90 -13.29 -21.28 9.52
N PRO A 91 -14.51 -21.70 9.12
CA PRO A 91 -15.77 -21.36 9.82
C PRO A 91 -15.83 -21.78 11.30
N LYS A 92 -15.09 -22.82 11.69
CA LYS A 92 -14.99 -23.23 13.11
C LYS A 92 -14.43 -22.13 14.01
N ASN A 93 -13.53 -21.29 13.49
CA ASN A 93 -12.86 -20.25 14.26
C ASN A 93 -13.85 -19.17 14.74
N SER A 94 -14.73 -18.72 13.85
CA SER A 94 -15.75 -17.70 14.19
C SER A 94 -16.88 -18.27 15.03
N SER A 95 -17.20 -19.57 14.90
CA SER A 95 -18.30 -20.20 15.66
C SER A 95 -18.09 -20.23 17.18
N GLN A 96 -16.84 -20.33 17.66
CA GLN A 96 -16.52 -20.24 19.09
C GLN A 96 -16.74 -18.81 19.59
N LEU A 97 -16.15 -17.84 18.90
CA LEU A 97 -16.26 -16.43 19.24
C LEU A 97 -17.72 -15.94 19.22
N PHE A 98 -18.52 -16.41 18.26
CA PHE A 98 -19.96 -16.13 18.18
C PHE A 98 -20.72 -16.53 19.45
N LYS A 99 -20.44 -17.74 19.98
CA LYS A 99 -21.07 -18.21 21.22
C LYS A 99 -20.70 -17.35 22.41
N TYR A 100 -19.43 -16.97 22.55
CA TYR A 100 -18.97 -16.11 23.65
C TYR A 100 -19.55 -14.72 23.56
N PHE A 101 -19.58 -14.14 22.36
CA PHE A 101 -20.17 -12.83 22.14
C PHE A 101 -21.65 -12.82 22.55
N SER A 102 -22.42 -13.82 22.11
CA SER A 102 -23.86 -13.92 22.41
C SER A 102 -24.15 -14.22 23.90
N ALA A 103 -23.16 -14.72 24.63
CA ALA A 103 -23.25 -15.10 26.04
C ALA A 103 -22.75 -14.02 27.01
N THR A 104 -22.23 -12.89 26.51
CA THR A 104 -21.64 -11.83 27.32
C THR A 104 -22.22 -10.45 26.98
N GLN A 105 -21.89 -9.46 27.80
CA GLN A 105 -22.23 -8.06 27.54
C GLN A 105 -21.23 -7.37 26.59
N ALA A 106 -20.28 -8.12 26.03
CA ALA A 106 -19.31 -7.56 25.10
C ALA A 106 -20.01 -6.97 23.89
N ARG A 107 -19.50 -5.82 23.44
CA ARG A 107 -19.99 -5.10 22.27
C ARG A 107 -19.12 -5.38 21.06
N PHE A 108 -17.87 -5.81 21.28
CA PHE A 108 -16.92 -6.16 20.22
C PHE A 108 -16.28 -7.51 20.45
N ALA A 109 -15.92 -8.16 19.35
CA ALA A 109 -15.18 -9.41 19.32
C ALA A 109 -14.04 -9.30 18.31
N VAL A 110 -12.90 -9.91 18.60
CA VAL A 110 -11.73 -9.95 17.74
C VAL A 110 -11.32 -11.39 17.55
N LEU A 111 -11.31 -11.84 16.29
CA LEU A 111 -10.68 -13.10 15.90
C LEU A 111 -9.31 -12.76 15.31
N THR A 112 -8.25 -13.37 15.84
CA THR A 112 -6.89 -13.09 15.39
C THR A 112 -6.02 -14.33 15.37
N ASN A 113 -4.93 -14.29 14.60
CA ASN A 113 -3.84 -15.26 14.70
C ASN A 113 -2.52 -14.58 15.13
N GLY A 114 -2.61 -13.36 15.65
CA GLY A 114 -1.48 -12.49 15.99
C GLY A 114 -0.93 -11.67 14.81
N ILE A 115 -1.23 -12.04 13.57
CA ILE A 115 -0.82 -11.28 12.37
C ILE A 115 -2.04 -10.61 11.72
N HIS A 116 -3.09 -11.38 11.50
CA HIS A 116 -4.36 -10.91 10.97
C HIS A 116 -5.33 -10.66 12.13
N TYR A 117 -6.09 -9.58 12.05
CA TYR A 117 -7.06 -9.19 13.07
C TYR A 117 -8.40 -8.86 12.41
N TRP A 118 -9.45 -9.56 12.83
CA TRP A 118 -10.82 -9.39 12.34
C TRP A 118 -11.73 -8.96 13.47
N PHE A 119 -12.29 -7.77 13.35
CA PHE A 119 -13.16 -7.16 14.36
C PHE A 119 -14.62 -7.34 13.97
N TYR A 120 -15.42 -7.76 14.95
CA TYR A 120 -16.84 -8.07 14.87
C TYR A 120 -17.62 -7.29 15.92
N THR A 121 -18.90 -7.03 15.62
CA THR A 121 -19.87 -6.37 16.48
C THR A 121 -21.26 -6.93 16.16
N ASP A 122 -22.30 -6.42 16.79
CA ASP A 122 -23.71 -6.75 16.55
C ASP A 122 -24.49 -5.62 15.82
N THR A 123 -24.18 -5.36 14.55
CA THR A 123 -24.87 -4.29 13.82
C THR A 123 -26.29 -4.65 13.38
N GLU A 124 -26.56 -5.95 13.13
CA GLU A 124 -27.87 -6.40 12.64
C GLU A 124 -28.85 -6.72 13.78
N LYS A 125 -28.40 -7.49 14.78
CA LYS A 125 -29.23 -7.96 15.89
C LYS A 125 -28.46 -7.85 17.19
N THR A 126 -29.00 -7.12 18.16
CA THR A 126 -28.36 -6.88 19.46
C THR A 126 -27.95 -8.20 20.12
N HIS A 127 -26.72 -8.27 20.62
CA HIS A 127 -26.08 -9.44 21.22
C HIS A 127 -25.97 -10.67 20.31
N ILE A 128 -26.05 -10.49 18.99
CA ILE A 128 -25.74 -11.52 18.01
C ILE A 128 -24.63 -10.98 17.12
N MET A 129 -23.48 -11.65 17.17
CA MET A 129 -22.31 -11.23 16.39
C MET A 129 -22.60 -11.34 14.89
N ASP A 130 -22.26 -10.29 14.14
CA ASP A 130 -22.40 -10.28 12.69
C ASP A 130 -21.50 -11.36 12.05
N GLU A 131 -21.93 -11.94 10.93
CA GLU A 131 -21.16 -12.99 10.24
C GLU A 131 -19.86 -12.46 9.62
N LYS A 132 -19.86 -11.19 9.20
CA LYS A 132 -18.73 -10.54 8.54
C LYS A 132 -18.06 -9.54 9.48
N PRO A 133 -16.72 -9.52 9.53
CA PRO A 133 -16.01 -8.49 10.28
C PRO A 133 -16.19 -7.12 9.62
N PHE A 134 -16.33 -6.09 10.45
CA PHE A 134 -16.45 -4.70 10.00
C PHE A 134 -15.09 -4.03 9.78
N PHE A 135 -14.05 -4.52 10.42
CA PHE A 135 -12.69 -4.02 10.29
C PHE A 135 -11.71 -5.19 10.31
N GLU A 136 -10.84 -5.22 9.30
CA GLU A 136 -9.83 -6.25 9.12
C GLU A 136 -8.50 -5.60 8.76
N PHE A 137 -7.40 -6.11 9.33
CA PHE A 137 -6.06 -5.69 8.92
C PHE A 137 -5.02 -6.79 9.15
N ASN A 138 -3.90 -6.66 8.44
CA ASN A 138 -2.65 -7.39 8.69
C ASN A 138 -1.68 -6.43 9.39
N ILE A 139 -1.24 -6.77 10.59
CA ILE A 139 -0.35 -5.91 11.38
C ILE A 139 1.02 -5.68 10.73
N LEU A 140 1.45 -6.60 9.85
CA LEU A 140 2.69 -6.52 9.10
C LEU A 140 2.57 -5.64 7.84
N ASP A 141 1.35 -5.26 7.46
CA ASP A 141 1.02 -4.44 6.28
C ASP A 141 -0.04 -3.39 6.63
N LEU A 142 0.26 -2.57 7.64
CA LEU A 142 -0.62 -1.50 8.11
C LEU A 142 -0.39 -0.21 7.33
N ASN A 143 -1.48 0.34 6.77
CA ASN A 143 -1.51 1.72 6.29
C ASN A 143 -2.04 2.67 7.38
N GLU A 144 -1.85 3.98 7.17
CA GLU A 144 -2.25 5.00 8.15
C GLU A 144 -3.76 5.00 8.46
N SER A 145 -4.62 4.70 7.49
CA SER A 145 -6.06 4.58 7.73
C SER A 145 -6.30 3.50 8.77
N SER A 146 -5.83 2.27 8.52
CA SER A 146 -6.01 1.15 9.43
C SER A 146 -5.50 1.45 10.84
N ILE A 147 -4.39 2.18 11.00
CA ILE A 147 -3.89 2.59 12.31
C ILE A 147 -4.86 3.58 12.99
N ASN A 148 -5.41 4.55 12.25
CA ASN A 148 -6.40 5.47 12.77
C ASN A 148 -7.71 4.77 13.17
N GLU A 149 -8.16 3.78 12.39
CA GLU A 149 -9.28 2.93 12.77
C GLU A 149 -8.99 2.11 14.03
N LEU A 150 -7.80 1.50 14.12
CA LEU A 150 -7.36 0.72 15.29
C LEU A 150 -7.24 1.59 16.56
N LYS A 151 -6.81 2.85 16.44
CA LYS A 151 -6.70 3.80 17.56
C LYS A 151 -8.00 4.00 18.30
N LYS A 152 -9.15 3.82 17.64
CA LYS A 152 -10.48 3.91 18.26
C LYS A 152 -10.73 2.78 19.28
N PHE A 153 -9.97 1.69 19.21
CA PHE A 153 -9.97 0.59 20.18
C PHE A 153 -8.91 0.77 21.27
N SER A 154 -8.21 1.91 21.31
CA SER A 154 -7.28 2.20 22.41
C SER A 154 -8.04 2.60 23.66
N ARG A 155 -7.47 2.29 24.82
CA ARG A 155 -8.04 2.54 26.15
C ARG A 155 -8.54 3.97 26.36
N GLU A 156 -7.83 4.96 25.81
CA GLU A 156 -8.16 6.39 25.99
C GLU A 156 -9.34 6.86 25.14
N VAL A 157 -9.58 6.21 23.99
CA VAL A 157 -10.57 6.63 22.98
C VAL A 157 -11.80 5.74 22.97
N PHE A 158 -11.64 4.49 23.40
CA PHE A 158 -12.66 3.47 23.22
C PHE A 158 -13.95 3.79 23.99
N ASN A 159 -15.03 3.94 23.23
CA ASN A 159 -16.39 4.14 23.73
C ASN A 159 -17.33 3.14 23.04
N PRO A 160 -17.85 2.11 23.75
CA PRO A 160 -18.70 1.09 23.14
C PRO A 160 -19.96 1.62 22.44
N ASP A 161 -20.56 2.69 22.97
CA ASP A 161 -21.82 3.23 22.46
C ASP A 161 -21.61 3.96 21.12
N GLU A 162 -20.52 4.72 21.01
CA GLU A 162 -20.15 5.41 19.78
C GLU A 162 -19.57 4.44 18.72
N MET A 163 -18.83 3.42 19.16
CA MET A 163 -18.19 2.46 18.26
C MET A 163 -19.17 1.61 17.46
N ALA A 164 -20.39 1.35 17.96
CA ALA A 164 -21.41 0.64 17.19
C ALA A 164 -21.81 1.40 15.91
N SER A 165 -21.88 2.73 15.98
CA SER A 165 -22.15 3.57 14.81
C SER A 165 -20.96 3.58 13.84
N CYS A 166 -19.74 3.64 14.38
CA CYS A 166 -18.51 3.57 13.60
C CYS A 166 -18.40 2.22 12.85
N ALA A 167 -18.76 1.11 13.50
CA ALA A 167 -18.72 -0.21 12.90
C ALA A 167 -19.71 -0.33 11.73
N ARG A 168 -20.94 0.18 11.87
CA ARG A 168 -21.91 0.25 10.75
C ARG A 168 -21.34 1.05 9.57
N GLN A 169 -20.74 2.20 9.85
CA GLN A 169 -20.12 3.02 8.80
C GLN A 169 -18.97 2.28 8.09
N LEU A 170 -18.13 1.55 8.83
CA LEU A 170 -17.04 0.76 8.26
C LEU A 170 -17.57 -0.41 7.41
N LEU A 171 -18.62 -1.10 7.85
CA LEU A 171 -19.30 -2.13 7.04
C LEU A 171 -19.82 -1.56 5.73
N TYR A 172 -20.55 -0.43 5.78
CA TYR A 172 -21.06 0.20 4.57
C TYR A 172 -19.93 0.68 3.66
N LYS A 173 -18.88 1.30 4.21
CA LYS A 173 -17.70 1.72 3.43
C LYS A 173 -17.04 0.53 2.74
N LYS A 174 -16.86 -0.59 3.45
CA LYS A 174 -16.28 -1.82 2.89
C LYS A 174 -17.13 -2.38 1.75
N GLU A 175 -18.44 -2.51 1.97
CA GLU A 175 -19.36 -3.07 0.97
C GLU A 175 -19.52 -2.15 -0.25
N ILE A 176 -19.59 -0.83 -0.03
CA ILE A 176 -19.60 0.16 -1.11
C ILE A 176 -18.30 0.10 -1.90
N ASN A 177 -17.13 0.03 -1.25
CA ASN A 177 -15.84 -0.09 -1.94
C ASN A 177 -15.73 -1.39 -2.74
N ARG A 178 -16.28 -2.51 -2.24
CA ARG A 178 -16.39 -3.77 -2.99
C ARG A 178 -17.23 -3.56 -4.26
N LEU A 179 -18.41 -2.97 -4.12
CA LEU A 179 -19.31 -2.68 -5.26
C LEU A 179 -18.67 -1.72 -6.27
N ILE A 180 -17.99 -0.67 -5.81
CA ILE A 180 -17.23 0.26 -6.68
C ILE A 180 -16.16 -0.51 -7.46
N SER A 181 -15.37 -1.35 -6.79
CA SER A 181 -14.31 -2.14 -7.44
C SER A 181 -14.86 -3.10 -8.48
N GLU A 182 -16.01 -3.71 -8.20
CA GLU A 182 -16.73 -4.55 -9.16
C GLU A 182 -17.22 -3.75 -10.36
N GLN A 183 -17.81 -2.57 -10.16
CA GLN A 183 -18.22 -1.72 -11.28
C GLN A 183 -17.04 -1.25 -12.13
N PHE A 184 -15.86 -1.05 -11.54
CA PHE A 184 -14.67 -0.62 -12.28
C PHE A 184 -14.07 -1.76 -13.12
N THR A 185 -14.17 -3.00 -12.65
CA THR A 185 -13.63 -4.18 -13.33
C THR A 185 -14.63 -4.74 -14.35
N ASN A 186 -15.90 -4.81 -13.95
CA ASN A 186 -17.00 -5.34 -14.73
C ASN A 186 -18.26 -4.50 -14.50
N PRO A 187 -18.40 -3.37 -15.22
CA PRO A 187 -19.56 -2.49 -15.11
C PRO A 187 -20.87 -3.23 -15.35
N SER A 188 -21.83 -3.07 -14.43
CA SER A 188 -23.16 -3.65 -14.59
C SER A 188 -23.97 -2.88 -15.65
N PRO A 189 -24.96 -3.53 -16.31
CA PRO A 189 -25.82 -2.88 -17.29
C PRO A 189 -26.52 -1.62 -16.76
N ASP A 190 -26.93 -1.62 -15.49
CA ASP A 190 -27.63 -0.47 -14.90
C ASP A 190 -26.69 0.70 -14.62
N PHE A 191 -25.45 0.40 -14.20
CA PHE A 191 -24.41 1.41 -14.08
C PHE A 191 -24.04 2.02 -15.43
N VAL A 192 -23.93 1.20 -16.48
CA VAL A 192 -23.68 1.69 -17.85
C VAL A 192 -24.84 2.56 -18.35
N LYS A 193 -26.10 2.14 -18.14
CA LYS A 193 -27.29 2.91 -18.53
C LYS A 193 -27.34 4.28 -17.88
N LEU A 194 -26.86 4.44 -16.64
CA LEU A 194 -26.82 5.72 -15.93
C LEU A 194 -26.05 6.79 -16.73
N PHE A 195 -24.93 6.42 -17.36
CA PHE A 195 -24.13 7.33 -18.19
C PHE A 195 -24.61 7.35 -19.63
N ALA A 196 -24.88 6.18 -20.20
CA ALA A 196 -25.30 6.05 -21.60
C ALA A 196 -26.60 6.85 -21.85
N GLY A 197 -27.53 6.89 -20.89
CA GLY A 197 -28.80 7.61 -21.02
C GLY A 197 -28.64 9.14 -21.10
N GLN A 198 -27.49 9.68 -20.67
CA GLN A 198 -27.19 11.10 -20.75
C GLN A 198 -26.59 11.51 -22.10
N VAL A 199 -26.03 10.56 -22.85
CA VAL A 199 -25.33 10.81 -24.12
C VAL A 199 -26.04 10.23 -25.33
N TYR A 200 -26.79 9.14 -25.17
CA TYR A 200 -27.49 8.45 -26.23
C TYR A 200 -29.00 8.75 -26.18
N LYS A 201 -29.52 9.34 -27.27
CA LYS A 201 -30.93 9.76 -27.38
C LYS A 201 -31.87 8.66 -27.88
N GLY A 202 -31.36 7.48 -28.21
CA GLY A 202 -32.16 6.36 -28.70
C GLY A 202 -32.62 5.41 -27.58
N HIS A 203 -33.39 4.39 -27.93
CA HIS A 203 -33.83 3.39 -26.97
C HIS A 203 -32.68 2.51 -26.47
N MET A 204 -32.63 2.31 -25.14
CA MET A 204 -31.64 1.45 -24.47
C MET A 204 -32.00 -0.03 -24.59
N VAL A 205 -31.93 -0.56 -25.81
CA VAL A 205 -32.06 -2.00 -26.07
C VAL A 205 -30.77 -2.75 -25.72
N ALA A 206 -30.83 -4.07 -25.51
CA ALA A 206 -29.71 -4.88 -25.03
C ALA A 206 -28.42 -4.70 -25.85
N ALA A 207 -28.51 -4.70 -27.18
CA ALA A 207 -27.36 -4.50 -28.07
C ALA A 207 -26.71 -3.11 -27.93
N VAL A 208 -27.51 -2.08 -27.64
CA VAL A 208 -27.01 -0.73 -27.37
C VAL A 208 -26.28 -0.72 -26.03
N VAL A 209 -26.88 -1.31 -25.00
CA VAL A 209 -26.25 -1.41 -23.67
C VAL A 209 -24.92 -2.16 -23.75
N GLU A 210 -24.85 -3.29 -24.46
CA GLU A 210 -23.62 -4.06 -24.66
C GLU A 210 -22.53 -3.23 -25.36
N LYS A 211 -22.89 -2.52 -26.43
CA LYS A 211 -21.97 -1.59 -27.11
C LYS A 211 -21.46 -0.50 -26.14
N PHE A 212 -22.36 0.10 -25.36
CA PHE A 212 -21.98 1.13 -24.39
C PHE A 212 -21.16 0.56 -23.23
N THR A 213 -21.35 -0.70 -22.84
CA THR A 213 -20.53 -1.35 -21.81
C THR A 213 -19.07 -1.39 -22.23
N GLU A 214 -18.78 -1.77 -23.48
CA GLU A 214 -17.40 -1.82 -23.97
C GLU A 214 -16.77 -0.43 -24.10
N ILE A 215 -17.52 0.55 -24.59
CA ILE A 215 -17.07 1.95 -24.62
C ILE A 215 -16.79 2.46 -23.19
N PHE A 216 -17.71 2.20 -22.26
CA PHE A 216 -17.62 2.66 -20.88
C PHE A 216 -16.44 2.03 -20.14
N LYS A 217 -16.16 0.73 -20.34
CA LYS A 217 -14.95 0.07 -19.82
C LYS A 217 -13.68 0.76 -20.34
N GLY A 218 -13.63 1.08 -21.63
CA GLY A 218 -12.52 1.83 -22.22
C GLY A 218 -12.32 3.20 -21.55
N CYS A 219 -13.39 4.00 -21.46
CA CYS A 219 -13.34 5.31 -20.82
C CYS A 219 -12.94 5.25 -19.34
N LEU A 220 -13.44 4.27 -18.57
CA LEU A 220 -13.05 4.07 -17.18
C LEU A 220 -11.56 3.77 -17.05
N LYS A 221 -11.04 2.86 -17.89
CA LYS A 221 -9.62 2.50 -17.90
C LYS A 221 -8.74 3.71 -18.21
N ASP A 222 -9.11 4.47 -19.24
CA ASP A 222 -8.38 5.68 -19.64
C ASP A 222 -8.38 6.72 -18.52
N TYR A 223 -9.55 6.96 -17.89
CA TYR A 223 -9.69 7.89 -16.77
C TYR A 223 -8.83 7.48 -15.56
N ILE A 224 -8.81 6.20 -15.19
CA ILE A 224 -7.99 5.71 -14.07
C ILE A 224 -6.51 5.91 -14.39
N ASN A 225 -6.07 5.56 -15.59
CA ASN A 225 -4.68 5.73 -16.01
C ASN A 225 -4.26 7.21 -15.96
N GLU A 226 -5.12 8.11 -16.42
CA GLU A 226 -4.91 9.55 -16.32
C GLU A 226 -4.77 10.00 -14.85
N ARG A 227 -5.67 9.56 -13.96
CA ARG A 227 -5.59 9.90 -12.51
C ARG A 227 -4.37 9.34 -11.81
N ILE A 228 -3.91 8.15 -12.17
CA ILE A 228 -2.67 7.58 -11.64
C ILE A 228 -1.49 8.45 -12.10
N ASN A 229 -1.45 8.80 -13.39
CA ASN A 229 -0.41 9.66 -13.94
C ASN A 229 -0.40 11.04 -13.27
N ASP A 230 -1.57 11.65 -13.04
CA ASP A 230 -1.71 12.92 -12.34
C ASP A 230 -1.19 12.84 -10.89
N LYS A 231 -1.54 11.78 -10.15
CA LYS A 231 -1.05 11.58 -8.79
C LYS A 231 0.46 11.35 -8.72
N ILE A 232 1.02 10.60 -9.67
CA ILE A 232 2.48 10.39 -9.77
C ILE A 232 3.18 11.73 -10.03
N ARG A 233 2.69 12.52 -11.00
CA ARG A 233 3.21 13.87 -11.26
C ARG A 233 3.13 14.76 -10.03
N SER A 234 1.98 14.83 -9.37
CA SER A 234 1.78 15.63 -8.17
C SER A 234 2.67 15.19 -7.00
N ALA A 235 2.95 13.90 -6.84
CA ALA A 235 3.87 13.40 -5.82
C ALA A 235 5.33 13.75 -6.13
N MET A 236 5.70 13.77 -7.42
CA MET A 236 7.04 14.16 -7.89
C MET A 236 7.27 15.69 -7.78
N ASP A 237 6.23 16.50 -7.94
CA ASP A 237 6.31 17.97 -7.82
C ASP A 237 6.39 18.46 -6.36
N ILE A 238 5.95 17.65 -5.38
CA ILE A 238 6.05 17.97 -3.93
C ILE A 238 7.52 17.99 -3.47
N ASP A 239 8.44 17.29 -4.16
CA ASP A 239 9.87 17.34 -3.88
C ASP A 239 10.60 18.57 -4.48
N ILE A 240 9.88 19.44 -5.22
CA ILE A 240 10.50 20.59 -5.93
C ILE A 240 10.05 21.95 -5.37
N SER A 241 9.08 22.00 -4.47
CA SER A 241 8.52 23.29 -3.99
C SER A 241 9.12 23.76 -2.66
N ASP A 242 10.43 24.05 -2.68
CA ASP A 242 11.01 25.05 -1.77
C ASP A 242 12.09 25.86 -2.51
N THR A 243 11.66 26.79 -3.38
CA THR A 243 12.33 28.08 -3.61
C THR A 243 11.53 29.00 -4.54
N THR A 244 11.07 30.10 -3.94
CA THR A 244 10.93 31.48 -4.47
C THR A 244 10.12 31.75 -5.74
N LYS A 245 9.05 32.52 -5.50
CA LYS A 245 8.29 33.37 -6.43
C LYS A 245 9.16 34.40 -7.16
N THR A 246 8.78 34.73 -8.40
CA THR A 246 8.71 36.11 -8.92
C THR A 246 7.77 36.19 -10.12
N ASP A 247 6.75 37.05 -10.01
CA ASP A 247 5.86 37.53 -11.08
C ASP A 247 6.55 38.60 -11.93
N VAL A 248 6.34 38.56 -13.27
CA VAL A 248 6.06 39.75 -14.14
C VAL A 248 5.26 39.27 -15.38
N PRO A 249 4.24 40.01 -15.88
CA PRO A 249 3.26 39.50 -16.88
C PRO A 249 3.44 39.97 -18.35
N ASP A 250 2.82 39.17 -19.25
CA ASP A 250 2.18 39.46 -20.57
C ASP A 250 3.02 39.43 -21.88
N PRO A 251 2.45 39.22 -23.11
CA PRO A 251 1.20 38.54 -23.56
C PRO A 251 1.41 37.44 -24.66
N LEU A 252 0.40 36.57 -24.80
CA LEU A 252 -0.02 35.80 -26.00
C LEU A 252 1.04 35.31 -27.01
N ASN A 253 1.33 34.00 -27.01
CA ASN A 253 1.21 33.20 -28.24
C ASN A 253 0.99 31.71 -27.97
N THR A 254 0.07 31.13 -28.73
CA THR A 254 -0.41 29.76 -28.65
C THR A 254 0.53 28.83 -29.42
N GLU A 255 1.41 28.07 -28.77
CA GLU A 255 2.10 26.95 -29.42
C GLU A 255 2.28 25.75 -28.50
N VAL A 256 2.08 24.58 -29.11
CA VAL A 256 2.01 23.22 -28.58
C VAL A 256 3.13 22.91 -27.59
N ILE A 257 2.76 22.58 -26.35
CA ILE A 257 3.69 22.09 -25.33
C ILE A 257 4.11 20.67 -25.70
N HIS A 258 5.27 20.52 -26.35
CA HIS A 258 6.00 19.25 -26.33
C HIS A 258 6.63 19.10 -24.94
N THR A 259 5.82 18.63 -23.98
CA THR A 259 6.32 18.26 -22.65
C THR A 259 7.23 17.05 -22.81
N ILE A 260 8.44 17.12 -22.26
CA ILE A 260 9.32 15.96 -22.12
C ILE A 260 8.62 15.03 -21.12
N VAL A 261 8.12 13.89 -21.58
CA VAL A 261 7.41 12.90 -20.76
C VAL A 261 8.29 11.67 -20.67
N THR A 262 8.78 11.39 -19.46
CA THR A 262 9.54 10.17 -19.20
C THR A 262 8.60 8.97 -19.26
N THR A 263 8.93 8.01 -20.12
CA THR A 263 8.11 6.82 -20.39
C THR A 263 8.40 5.69 -19.41
N ALA A 264 7.48 4.72 -19.29
CA ALA A 264 7.69 3.54 -18.45
C ALA A 264 8.94 2.75 -18.85
N ASP A 265 9.20 2.62 -20.15
CA ASP A 265 10.38 1.94 -20.70
C ASP A 265 11.68 2.64 -20.28
N GLU A 266 11.69 3.97 -20.18
CA GLU A 266 12.85 4.75 -19.73
C GLU A 266 13.12 4.56 -18.25
N ILE A 267 12.08 4.53 -17.42
CA ILE A 267 12.18 4.24 -15.98
C ILE A 267 12.62 2.79 -15.73
N GLU A 268 12.06 1.82 -16.45
CA GLU A 268 12.47 0.42 -16.35
C GLU A 268 13.94 0.23 -16.76
N SER A 269 14.34 0.85 -17.88
CA SER A 269 15.73 0.84 -18.34
C SER A 269 16.69 1.47 -17.32
N PHE A 270 16.27 2.56 -16.65
CA PHE A 270 17.03 3.17 -15.57
C PHE A 270 17.27 2.19 -14.42
N TYR A 271 16.24 1.46 -13.97
CA TYR A 271 16.39 0.50 -12.89
C TYR A 271 17.26 -0.71 -13.28
N ILE A 272 17.16 -1.17 -14.54
CA ILE A 272 18.06 -2.21 -15.07
C ILE A 272 19.52 -1.74 -14.99
N ILE A 273 19.81 -0.53 -15.49
CA ILE A 273 21.17 0.05 -15.46
C ILE A 273 21.63 0.26 -14.02
N LYS A 274 20.76 0.77 -13.14
CA LYS A 274 21.05 0.99 -11.73
C LYS A 274 21.36 -0.32 -10.99
N SER A 275 20.66 -1.39 -11.31
CA SER A 275 20.92 -2.74 -10.81
C SER A 275 22.27 -3.27 -11.28
N ILE A 276 22.60 -3.12 -12.57
CA ILE A 276 23.91 -3.50 -13.13
C ILE A 276 25.06 -2.77 -12.44
N LEU A 277 24.87 -1.49 -12.10
CA LEU A 277 25.94 -0.63 -11.58
C LEU A 277 26.11 -0.65 -10.06
N ARG A 278 25.23 -1.34 -9.31
CA ARG A 278 25.23 -1.35 -7.84
C ARG A 278 26.55 -1.82 -7.22
N ASP A 279 27.31 -2.66 -7.94
CA ASP A 279 28.56 -3.25 -7.47
C ASP A 279 29.78 -2.32 -7.68
N VAL A 280 29.60 -1.25 -8.46
CA VAL A 280 30.69 -0.36 -8.90
C VAL A 280 30.51 1.10 -8.48
N ILE A 281 29.28 1.56 -8.28
CA ILE A 281 28.95 2.91 -7.83
C ILE A 281 27.77 2.85 -6.86
N GLU A 282 27.84 3.67 -5.80
CA GLU A 282 26.75 3.86 -4.85
C GLU A 282 25.47 4.35 -5.55
N LEU A 283 24.36 3.65 -5.30
CA LEU A 283 23.07 3.86 -5.95
C LEU A 283 22.55 5.31 -5.95
N PRO A 284 22.72 6.13 -4.89
CA PRO A 284 22.25 7.52 -4.87
C PRO A 284 22.95 8.42 -5.90
N ARG A 285 24.15 8.03 -6.34
CA ARG A 285 24.95 8.81 -7.31
C ARG A 285 24.52 8.57 -8.75
N ILE A 286 23.76 7.51 -9.02
CA ILE A 286 23.26 7.19 -10.35
C ILE A 286 21.91 7.89 -10.52
N GLN A 287 21.88 8.89 -11.40
CA GLN A 287 20.72 9.72 -11.69
C GLN A 287 20.40 9.66 -13.17
N TYR A 288 19.18 10.05 -13.55
CA TYR A 288 18.81 10.18 -14.96
C TYR A 288 18.43 11.62 -15.29
N LYS A 289 18.52 11.95 -16.57
CA LYS A 289 18.02 13.20 -17.13
C LYS A 289 17.28 12.89 -18.41
N ASP A 290 15.98 13.17 -18.40
CA ASP A 290 15.17 13.06 -19.59
C ASP A 290 15.36 14.29 -20.50
N THR A 291 15.41 14.05 -21.79
CA THR A 291 15.59 15.09 -22.81
C THR A 291 14.67 14.81 -23.99
N LYS A 292 14.39 15.83 -24.80
CA LYS A 292 13.53 15.69 -25.99
C LYS A 292 13.93 14.56 -26.95
N ASN A 293 15.21 14.18 -26.97
CA ASN A 293 15.75 13.25 -27.95
C ASN A 293 16.23 11.93 -27.36
N TYR A 294 16.55 11.87 -26.07
CA TYR A 294 17.09 10.68 -25.42
C TYR A 294 16.93 10.75 -23.91
N PHE A 295 16.92 9.59 -23.29
CA PHE A 295 16.97 9.44 -21.84
C PHE A 295 18.42 9.20 -21.39
N GLY A 296 18.99 10.13 -20.65
CA GLY A 296 20.39 10.09 -20.20
C GLY A 296 20.55 9.49 -18.81
N VAL A 297 21.55 8.64 -18.61
CA VAL A 297 21.93 8.13 -17.29
C VAL A 297 23.31 8.67 -16.92
N ASN A 298 23.42 9.29 -15.75
CA ASN A 298 24.53 10.15 -15.34
C ASN A 298 24.98 9.87 -13.91
N ILE A 299 26.23 10.18 -13.60
CA ILE A 299 26.75 10.19 -12.22
C ILE A 299 26.63 11.61 -11.64
N ASP A 300 26.11 11.70 -10.42
CA ASP A 300 25.93 12.94 -9.64
C ASP A 300 25.12 14.01 -10.41
N GLY A 301 24.25 13.59 -11.34
CA GLY A 301 23.45 14.51 -12.18
C GLY A 301 24.26 15.31 -13.21
N LYS A 302 25.56 15.07 -13.36
CA LYS A 302 26.45 15.89 -14.20
C LYS A 302 26.44 15.43 -15.66
N ALA A 303 26.21 16.36 -16.59
CA ALA A 303 26.23 16.10 -18.02
C ALA A 303 27.60 15.56 -18.52
N GLY A 304 28.71 16.04 -17.93
CA GLY A 304 30.06 15.55 -18.20
C GLY A 304 30.36 14.14 -17.65
N LYS A 305 29.45 13.58 -16.85
CA LYS A 305 29.55 12.21 -16.31
C LYS A 305 28.41 11.32 -16.81
N THR A 306 28.13 11.40 -18.11
CA THR A 306 27.11 10.55 -18.76
C THR A 306 27.64 9.13 -18.94
N ILE A 307 26.95 8.16 -18.35
CA ILE A 307 27.24 6.72 -18.43
C ILE A 307 26.76 6.18 -19.77
N CYS A 308 25.50 6.42 -20.10
CA CYS A 308 24.89 6.05 -21.38
C CYS A 308 23.68 6.94 -21.70
N ARG A 309 23.17 6.79 -22.92
CA ARG A 309 21.93 7.42 -23.39
C ARG A 309 21.05 6.37 -24.07
N LEU A 310 19.74 6.53 -23.94
CA LEU A 310 18.75 5.60 -24.46
C LEU A 310 17.78 6.33 -25.40
N TRP A 311 17.48 5.71 -26.53
CA TRP A 311 16.42 6.14 -27.46
C TRP A 311 15.37 5.04 -27.49
N LEU A 312 14.32 5.18 -26.69
CA LEU A 312 13.31 4.13 -26.51
C LEU A 312 11.96 4.46 -27.16
N ASN A 313 11.76 5.73 -27.51
CA ASN A 313 10.49 6.25 -28.03
C ASN A 313 10.32 6.05 -29.55
N SER A 314 11.23 5.30 -30.19
CA SER A 314 11.18 4.94 -31.62
C SER A 314 10.97 3.45 -31.82
N GLU A 315 10.39 3.06 -32.97
CA GLU A 315 10.13 1.66 -33.35
C GLU A 315 11.39 0.78 -33.24
N LYS A 316 12.57 1.37 -33.53
CA LYS A 316 13.88 0.78 -33.22
C LYS A 316 14.45 1.45 -31.97
N LYS A 317 14.81 0.65 -30.97
CA LYS A 317 15.38 1.14 -29.71
C LYS A 317 16.91 1.11 -29.78
N TYR A 318 17.57 2.04 -29.08
CA TYR A 318 19.03 2.13 -29.09
C TYR A 318 19.60 2.46 -27.71
N ILE A 319 20.79 1.93 -27.43
CA ILE A 319 21.66 2.35 -26.34
C ILE A 319 22.94 2.96 -26.91
N GLY A 320 23.37 4.09 -26.36
CA GLY A 320 24.53 4.83 -26.81
C GLY A 320 25.54 5.07 -25.71
N PHE A 321 26.82 4.97 -26.07
CA PHE A 321 27.96 5.19 -25.19
C PHE A 321 28.85 6.29 -25.76
N LEU A 322 29.37 7.15 -24.89
CA LEU A 322 30.35 8.17 -25.26
C LEU A 322 31.76 7.59 -25.12
N ASP A 323 32.57 7.71 -26.18
CA ASP A 323 33.99 7.36 -26.15
C ASP A 323 34.83 8.43 -25.42
N ILE A 324 36.15 8.25 -25.40
CA ILE A 324 37.10 9.16 -24.73
C ILE A 324 37.16 10.55 -25.38
N ASN A 325 36.72 10.68 -26.63
CA ASN A 325 36.66 11.92 -27.39
C ASN A 325 35.24 12.52 -27.41
N ASN A 326 34.35 12.06 -26.53
CA ASN A 326 32.92 12.42 -26.48
C ASN A 326 32.13 12.08 -27.76
N LYS A 327 32.62 11.17 -28.60
CA LYS A 327 31.88 10.68 -29.75
C LYS A 327 30.91 9.58 -29.29
N GLU A 328 29.66 9.71 -29.71
CA GLU A 328 28.57 8.79 -29.35
C GLU A 328 28.51 7.61 -30.33
N VAL A 329 28.57 6.39 -29.80
CA VAL A 329 28.37 5.15 -30.56
C VAL A 329 27.04 4.55 -30.13
N LYS A 330 26.09 4.43 -31.07
CA LYS A 330 24.75 3.88 -30.85
C LYS A 330 24.68 2.43 -31.31
N THR A 331 24.12 1.57 -30.46
CA THR A 331 23.89 0.15 -30.73
C THR A 331 22.39 -0.14 -30.64
N PRO A 332 21.78 -0.81 -31.64
CA PRO A 332 20.37 -1.17 -31.58
C PRO A 332 20.11 -2.22 -30.51
N ILE A 333 18.94 -2.14 -29.87
CA ILE A 333 18.40 -3.15 -28.96
C ILE A 333 16.96 -3.49 -29.38
N ASN A 334 16.59 -4.76 -29.29
CA ASN A 334 15.25 -5.25 -29.64
C ASN A 334 14.33 -5.34 -28.43
N SER A 335 14.89 -5.39 -27.21
CA SER A 335 14.16 -5.39 -25.94
C SER A 335 15.00 -4.75 -24.84
N LEU A 336 14.36 -4.38 -23.72
CA LEU A 336 15.06 -3.80 -22.56
C LEU A 336 16.00 -4.82 -21.87
N ASP A 337 15.70 -6.12 -21.98
CA ASP A 337 16.55 -7.19 -21.47
C ASP A 337 17.94 -7.20 -22.13
N GLU A 338 18.05 -6.75 -23.39
CA GLU A 338 19.33 -6.68 -24.08
C GLU A 338 20.31 -5.67 -23.45
N ILE A 339 19.84 -4.78 -22.56
CA ILE A 339 20.71 -3.88 -21.79
C ILE A 339 21.72 -4.67 -20.94
N TYR A 340 21.36 -5.86 -20.44
CA TYR A 340 22.27 -6.72 -19.68
C TYR A 340 23.49 -7.18 -20.50
N LYS A 341 23.37 -7.27 -21.83
CA LYS A 341 24.50 -7.59 -22.73
C LYS A 341 25.61 -6.53 -22.68
N PHE A 342 25.29 -5.31 -22.26
CA PHE A 342 26.22 -4.19 -22.14
C PHE A 342 26.73 -3.98 -20.70
N ALA A 343 26.45 -4.90 -19.77
CA ALA A 343 26.79 -4.74 -18.36
C ALA A 343 28.27 -4.42 -18.12
N LYS A 344 29.17 -5.10 -18.83
CA LYS A 344 30.62 -4.84 -18.73
C LYS A 344 30.97 -3.41 -19.17
N ILE A 345 30.44 -2.95 -20.30
CA ILE A 345 30.70 -1.62 -20.85
C ILE A 345 30.16 -0.52 -19.91
N LEU A 346 28.96 -0.73 -19.36
CA LEU A 346 28.34 0.17 -18.38
C LEU A 346 29.22 0.29 -17.12
N LYS A 347 29.67 -0.85 -16.57
CA LYS A 347 30.56 -0.88 -15.39
C LYS A 347 31.89 -0.19 -15.66
N ASP A 348 32.56 -0.52 -16.77
CA ASP A 348 33.86 0.05 -17.14
C ASP A 348 33.76 1.58 -17.31
N ARG A 349 32.70 2.06 -17.96
CA ARG A 349 32.46 3.51 -18.15
C ARG A 349 32.16 4.21 -16.84
N ALA A 350 31.33 3.61 -15.98
CA ALA A 350 31.00 4.15 -14.66
C ALA A 350 32.25 4.30 -13.79
N ILE A 351 33.11 3.27 -13.74
CA ILE A 351 34.38 3.30 -13.01
C ILE A 351 35.30 4.41 -13.55
N PHE A 352 35.43 4.53 -14.87
CA PHE A 352 36.24 5.59 -15.50
C PHE A 352 35.78 7.00 -15.08
N LEU A 353 34.47 7.26 -15.14
CA LEU A 353 33.89 8.56 -14.78
C LEU A 353 33.94 8.86 -13.28
N ALA A 354 34.00 7.84 -12.43
CA ALA A 354 34.14 7.97 -10.99
C ALA A 354 35.58 8.30 -10.56
N LYS A 355 36.60 7.81 -11.30
CA LYS A 355 38.04 8.04 -10.99
C LYS A 355 38.54 9.45 -11.28
N ASN A 356 37.91 10.20 -12.19
CA ASN A 356 38.27 11.59 -12.53
C ASN A 356 37.98 12.63 -11.42
N LYS A 357 37.84 12.20 -10.16
CA LYS A 357 37.82 13.09 -8.99
C LYS A 357 39.24 13.34 -8.43
N ILE A 358 40.20 12.46 -8.70
CA ILE A 358 41.54 12.54 -8.06
C ILE A 358 42.47 13.53 -8.77
N GLU A 359 42.38 13.72 -10.09
CA GLU A 359 43.30 14.63 -10.81
C GLU A 359 42.81 16.10 -10.83
N ALA A 360 41.53 16.37 -10.62
CA ALA A 360 40.98 17.72 -10.65
C ALA A 360 41.22 18.51 -9.35
N GLU A 361 41.38 17.85 -8.19
CA GLU A 361 41.65 18.50 -6.90
C GLU A 361 43.15 18.78 -6.67
N VAL A 362 44.06 18.25 -7.50
CA VAL A 362 45.52 18.44 -7.35
C VAL A 362 46.05 19.65 -8.12
N THR A 363 45.25 20.27 -8.99
CA THR A 363 45.68 21.42 -9.81
C THR A 363 45.27 22.78 -9.23
N GLU A 364 44.57 22.81 -8.09
CA GLU A 364 44.13 24.03 -7.39
C GLU A 364 44.69 24.16 -5.95
N GLN A 365 45.88 23.61 -5.67
CA GLN A 365 46.66 23.97 -4.47
C GLN A 365 47.97 24.67 -4.81
#